data_AF-A0A6G2VWP8-F1
#
_entry.id   AF-A0A6G2VWP8-F1
#
_cell.length_a   1.000
_cell.length_b   1.000
_cell.length_c   1.000
_cell.angle_alpha   90.00
_cell.angle_beta   90.00
_cell.angle_gamma   90.00
#
_symmetry.space_group_name_H-M   'P 1'
#
loop_
_entity.id
_entity.type
_entity.pdbx_description
1 polymer ?
#
loop_
_entity_poly.entity_id
_entity_poly.type
_entity_poly.pdbx_seq_one_letter_code
_entity_poly.pdbx_strand_id
1 'polypeptide(L)'
;MTTLTEADALDGLRDALGLLKDREQVAERLLASSAKHSFDPDKELDWDAPFEEGKWFWPPELVSLYDTPMWRRMSEEQRILLSQHEAAALASLGIWFELILMQLLVRHIYDKAATSAHVRYALTEIEDECRHSKMFARVISRGGTPWYPVGRAHQNLGRLFKTISTTPGSFTATLLGEEVLDWMQRLTFPDERVQPLIRGVTRIHVVEEARHVRYAREELRRQMVTAPKWSQEFTRVTSGEFARVFS
;
A
#
# COMPACT_ATOMS: atom_id res chain seq x y z
N MET A 1 6.29 42.09 8.57
CA MET A 1 6.00 40.77 7.99
C MET A 1 7.30 40.29 7.36
N THR A 2 8.10 39.57 8.14
CA THR A 2 9.44 39.14 7.70
C THR A 2 9.26 37.84 6.93
N THR A 3 9.45 37.90 5.62
CA THR A 3 9.57 36.72 4.76
C THR A 3 10.85 35.99 5.16
N LEU A 4 10.71 34.86 5.84
CA LEU A 4 11.81 33.92 6.05
C LEU A 4 12.27 33.42 4.68
N THR A 5 13.53 33.66 4.34
CA THR A 5 14.25 33.07 3.22
C THR A 5 14.37 31.56 3.43
N GLU A 6 14.19 30.76 2.37
CA GLU A 6 14.26 29.27 2.41
C GLU A 6 15.57 28.74 3.02
N ALA A 7 16.64 29.53 2.98
CA ALA A 7 17.93 29.19 3.55
C ALA A 7 18.01 29.31 5.09
N ASP A 8 17.16 30.14 5.72
CA ASP A 8 17.19 30.39 7.17
C ASP A 8 16.21 29.49 7.96
N ALA A 9 15.37 28.70 7.27
CA ALA A 9 14.42 27.77 7.88
C ALA A 9 15.00 26.35 8.13
N LEU A 10 16.31 26.17 7.89
CA LEU A 10 17.00 24.89 7.86
C LEU A 10 17.77 24.53 9.15
N ASP A 11 17.58 25.26 10.25
CA ASP A 11 17.90 24.70 11.58
C ASP A 11 16.96 23.52 11.82
N GLY A 12 17.51 22.32 11.61
CA GLY A 12 16.75 21.15 11.15
C GLY A 12 15.49 20.87 11.96
N LEU A 13 14.37 20.75 11.22
CA LEU A 13 13.08 20.33 11.76
C LEU A 13 13.25 19.06 12.61
N ARG A 14 12.57 19.03 13.76
CA ARG A 14 12.68 17.97 14.74
C ARG A 14 11.30 17.55 15.22
N ASP A 15 11.11 16.25 15.39
CA ASP A 15 9.94 15.69 16.05
C ASP A 15 10.37 14.86 17.28
N ALA A 16 9.42 14.12 17.87
CA ALA A 16 9.70 13.26 19.02
C ALA A 16 10.71 12.13 18.71
N LEU A 17 10.88 11.75 17.44
CA LEU A 17 11.81 10.72 16.99
C LEU A 17 13.19 11.29 16.60
N GLY A 18 13.37 12.62 16.71
CA GLY A 18 14.64 13.29 16.48
C GLY A 18 14.65 14.16 15.22
N LEU A 19 15.86 14.38 14.68
CA LEU A 19 16.07 15.26 13.52
C LEU A 19 15.43 14.66 12.27
N LEU A 20 14.74 15.50 11.50
CA LEU A 20 14.24 15.10 10.19
C LEU A 20 15.39 15.03 9.19
N LYS A 21 15.37 14.00 8.34
CA LYS A 21 16.35 13.84 7.27
C LYS A 21 16.09 14.88 6.17
N ASP A 22 17.11 15.20 5.39
CA ASP A 22 16.93 16.03 4.20
C ASP A 22 16.01 15.33 3.19
N ARG A 23 15.06 16.09 2.63
CA ARG A 23 13.99 15.55 1.80
C ARG A 23 14.51 15.03 0.46
N GLU A 24 15.36 15.82 -0.18
CA GLU A 24 15.90 15.49 -1.50
C GLU A 24 16.89 14.31 -1.38
N GLN A 25 17.75 14.30 -0.37
CA GLN A 25 18.65 13.18 -0.12
C GLN A 25 17.90 11.87 0.17
N VAL A 26 16.77 11.92 0.89
CA VAL A 26 15.91 10.73 1.09
C VAL A 26 15.37 10.26 -0.25
N ALA A 27 14.82 11.17 -1.07
CA ALA A 27 14.26 10.83 -2.37
C ALA A 27 15.31 10.26 -3.34
N GLU A 28 16.52 10.82 -3.39
CA GLU A 28 17.64 10.30 -4.20
C GLU A 28 18.01 8.85 -3.84
N ARG A 29 18.07 8.54 -2.54
CA ARG A 29 18.35 7.18 -2.07
C ARG A 29 17.24 6.22 -2.46
N LEU A 30 15.98 6.66 -2.36
CA LEU A 30 14.85 5.83 -2.73
C LEU A 30 14.79 5.61 -4.25
N LEU A 31 15.06 6.63 -5.07
CA LEU A 31 15.21 6.50 -6.52
C LEU A 31 16.31 5.49 -6.90
N ALA A 32 17.48 5.58 -6.26
CA ALA A 32 18.57 4.63 -6.47
C ALA A 32 18.19 3.20 -6.04
N SER A 33 17.29 3.05 -5.06
CA SER A 33 16.74 1.77 -4.64
C SER A 33 15.71 1.24 -5.62
N SER A 34 14.76 2.06 -6.08
CA SER A 34 13.75 1.67 -7.07
C SER A 34 14.40 1.22 -8.38
N ALA A 35 15.46 1.91 -8.83
CA ALA A 35 16.21 1.51 -10.02
C ALA A 35 16.79 0.07 -9.96
N LYS A 36 16.95 -0.51 -8.77
CA LYS A 36 17.44 -1.87 -8.56
C LYS A 36 16.34 -2.87 -8.24
N HIS A 37 15.20 -2.40 -7.75
CA HIS A 37 14.19 -3.22 -7.08
C HIS A 37 12.76 -2.85 -7.48
N SER A 38 12.58 -2.22 -8.63
CA SER A 38 11.30 -2.14 -9.34
C SER A 38 11.21 -3.27 -10.34
N PHE A 39 10.18 -4.09 -10.23
CA PHE A 39 10.01 -5.33 -10.99
C PHE A 39 9.01 -5.13 -12.12
N ASP A 40 9.19 -5.87 -13.22
CA ASP A 40 8.18 -6.00 -14.26
C ASP A 40 7.42 -7.30 -14.05
N PRO A 41 6.24 -7.28 -13.40
CA PRO A 41 5.54 -8.52 -13.00
C PRO A 41 5.16 -9.38 -14.20
N ASP A 42 5.03 -8.81 -15.41
CA ASP A 42 4.75 -9.57 -16.62
C ASP A 42 5.95 -10.42 -17.09
N LYS A 43 7.17 -10.10 -16.65
CA LYS A 43 8.41 -10.84 -16.97
C LYS A 43 8.92 -11.67 -15.80
N GLU A 44 8.68 -11.21 -14.58
CA GLU A 44 9.23 -11.81 -13.35
C GLU A 44 8.43 -13.01 -12.84
N LEU A 45 7.18 -13.14 -13.29
CA LEU A 45 6.27 -14.21 -12.87
C LEU A 45 5.95 -15.14 -14.04
N ASP A 46 5.92 -16.44 -13.76
CA ASP A 46 5.45 -17.44 -14.72
C ASP A 46 3.92 -17.42 -14.79
N TRP A 47 3.42 -16.61 -15.72
CA TRP A 47 1.99 -16.46 -15.96
C TRP A 47 1.32 -17.64 -16.67
N ASP A 48 2.10 -18.64 -17.11
CA ASP A 48 1.61 -19.80 -17.86
C ASP A 48 1.71 -21.11 -17.05
N ALA A 49 2.49 -21.16 -15.97
CA ALA A 49 2.58 -22.32 -15.07
C ALA A 49 1.20 -22.81 -14.54
N PRO A 50 0.88 -24.10 -14.56
CA PRO A 50 -0.37 -24.58 -13.97
C PRO A 50 -0.40 -24.30 -12.46
N PHE A 51 -1.59 -24.04 -11.91
CA PHE A 51 -1.77 -24.08 -10.46
C PHE A 51 -1.52 -25.50 -9.96
N GLU A 52 -0.85 -25.61 -8.81
CA GLU A 52 -0.55 -26.90 -8.21
C GLU A 52 -1.76 -27.42 -7.43
N GLU A 53 -2.10 -28.69 -7.62
CA GLU A 53 -3.19 -29.35 -6.90
C GLU A 53 -2.90 -29.39 -5.40
N GLY A 54 -3.93 -29.16 -4.57
CA GLY A 54 -3.81 -29.14 -3.11
C GLY A 54 -3.15 -27.90 -2.51
N LYS A 55 -2.61 -26.97 -3.32
CA LYS A 55 -2.04 -25.72 -2.81
C LYS A 55 -3.07 -24.61 -2.65
N TRP A 56 -2.90 -23.86 -1.57
CA TRP A 56 -3.76 -22.76 -1.17
C TRP A 56 -3.48 -21.49 -1.97
N PHE A 57 -4.47 -20.61 -2.11
CA PHE A 57 -4.27 -19.28 -2.73
C PHE A 57 -4.02 -18.19 -1.69
N TRP A 58 -4.16 -18.53 -0.41
CA TRP A 58 -3.90 -17.67 0.73
C TRP A 58 -3.56 -18.57 1.93
N PRO A 59 -2.68 -18.17 2.86
CA PRO A 59 -2.40 -18.98 4.05
C PRO A 59 -3.71 -19.33 4.77
N PRO A 60 -3.93 -20.61 5.15
CA PRO A 60 -5.17 -21.05 5.79
C PRO A 60 -5.55 -20.20 7.00
N GLU A 61 -4.56 -19.82 7.80
CA GLU A 61 -4.73 -19.04 9.03
C GLU A 61 -5.21 -17.61 8.79
N LEU A 62 -5.12 -17.11 7.54
CA LEU A 62 -5.62 -15.81 7.12
C LEU A 62 -7.00 -15.89 6.44
N VAL A 63 -7.53 -17.09 6.22
CA VAL A 63 -8.86 -17.26 5.61
C VAL A 63 -9.95 -16.95 6.64
N SER A 64 -10.97 -16.18 6.26
CA SER A 64 -11.95 -15.60 7.18
C SER A 64 -12.70 -16.63 8.05
N LEU A 65 -12.92 -17.84 7.52
CA LEU A 65 -13.61 -18.91 8.24
C LEU A 65 -12.69 -19.81 9.04
N TYR A 66 -11.37 -19.61 9.02
CA TYR A 66 -10.40 -20.49 9.65
C TYR A 66 -10.77 -20.85 11.09
N ASP A 67 -10.71 -22.15 11.41
CA ASP A 67 -11.04 -22.74 12.72
C ASP A 67 -12.45 -22.43 13.28
N THR A 68 -13.37 -21.91 12.47
CA THR A 68 -14.78 -21.79 12.85
C THR A 68 -15.50 -23.16 12.78
N PRO A 69 -16.67 -23.31 13.44
CA PRO A 69 -17.51 -24.50 13.26
C PRO A 69 -17.90 -24.77 11.80
N MET A 70 -18.01 -23.72 10.97
CA MET A 70 -18.30 -23.86 9.54
C MET A 70 -17.09 -24.46 8.80
N TRP A 71 -15.90 -23.92 9.05
CA TRP A 71 -14.65 -24.43 8.48
C TRP A 71 -14.39 -25.89 8.79
N ARG A 72 -14.63 -26.31 10.03
CA ARG A 72 -14.47 -27.72 10.44
C ARG A 72 -15.40 -28.67 9.70
N ARG A 73 -16.50 -28.19 9.13
CA ARG A 73 -17.44 -28.96 8.29
C ARG A 73 -17.14 -28.89 6.79
N MET A 74 -16.29 -27.97 6.35
CA MET A 74 -15.88 -27.85 4.94
C MET A 74 -14.89 -28.96 4.58
N SER A 75 -14.99 -29.48 3.35
CA SER A 75 -13.94 -30.33 2.77
C SER A 75 -12.68 -29.50 2.49
N GLU A 76 -11.55 -30.16 2.26
CA GLU A 76 -10.30 -29.47 1.94
C GLU A 76 -10.43 -28.68 0.64
N GLU A 77 -11.09 -29.24 -0.37
CA GLU A 77 -11.34 -28.59 -1.66
C GLU A 77 -12.18 -27.31 -1.49
N GLN A 78 -13.19 -27.34 -0.61
CA GLN A 78 -14.00 -26.15 -0.30
C GLN A 78 -13.18 -25.06 0.40
N ARG A 79 -12.23 -25.45 1.27
CA ARG A 79 -11.34 -24.52 1.97
C ARG A 79 -10.33 -23.89 1.02
N ILE A 80 -9.74 -24.68 0.13
CA ILE A 80 -8.84 -24.18 -0.92
C ILE A 80 -9.58 -23.23 -1.86
N LEU A 81 -10.79 -23.61 -2.31
CA LEU A 81 -11.64 -22.77 -3.14
C LEU A 81 -11.99 -21.45 -2.43
N LEU A 82 -12.30 -21.49 -1.13
CA LEU A 82 -12.52 -20.27 -0.35
C LEU A 82 -11.28 -19.38 -0.34
N SER A 83 -10.08 -19.95 -0.11
CA SER A 83 -8.83 -19.19 -0.15
C SER A 83 -8.59 -18.50 -1.49
N GLN A 84 -9.01 -19.12 -2.59
CA GLN A 84 -8.92 -18.56 -3.95
C GLN A 84 -9.83 -17.33 -4.12
N HIS A 85 -11.07 -17.43 -3.64
CA HIS A 85 -12.01 -16.32 -3.66
C HIS A 85 -11.56 -15.17 -2.74
N GLU A 86 -11.04 -15.47 -1.56
CA GLU A 86 -10.56 -14.44 -0.63
C GLU A 86 -9.27 -13.77 -1.12
N ALA A 87 -8.35 -14.51 -1.75
CA ALA A 87 -7.19 -13.91 -2.42
C ALA A 87 -7.61 -12.95 -3.54
N ALA A 88 -8.61 -13.32 -4.35
CA ALA A 88 -9.15 -12.45 -5.39
C ALA A 88 -9.88 -11.22 -4.81
N ALA A 89 -10.57 -11.37 -3.69
CA ALA A 89 -11.20 -10.26 -2.99
C ALA A 89 -10.17 -9.28 -2.43
N LEU A 90 -9.08 -9.79 -1.84
CA LEU A 90 -7.99 -8.97 -1.33
C LEU A 90 -7.23 -8.26 -2.47
N ALA A 91 -6.97 -8.94 -3.58
CA ALA A 91 -6.41 -8.33 -4.79
C ALA A 91 -7.32 -7.22 -5.33
N SER A 92 -8.64 -7.41 -5.32
CA SER A 92 -9.62 -6.39 -5.72
C SER A 92 -9.59 -5.18 -4.78
N LEU A 93 -9.44 -5.40 -3.48
CA LEU A 93 -9.26 -4.36 -2.48
C LEU A 93 -7.95 -3.58 -2.69
N GLY A 94 -6.86 -4.28 -2.98
CA GLY A 94 -5.55 -3.70 -3.30
C GLY A 94 -5.63 -2.72 -4.47
N ILE A 95 -6.20 -3.14 -5.61
CA ILE A 95 -6.43 -2.27 -6.77
C ILE A 95 -7.22 -1.01 -6.38
N TRP A 96 -8.29 -1.17 -5.60
CA TRP A 96 -9.10 -0.03 -5.16
C TRP A 96 -8.30 0.94 -4.28
N PHE A 97 -7.46 0.41 -3.39
CA PHE A 97 -6.62 1.18 -2.50
C PHE A 97 -5.51 1.93 -3.24
N GLU A 98 -4.77 1.26 -4.12
CA GLU A 98 -3.72 1.84 -4.95
C GLU A 98 -4.24 2.98 -5.85
N LEU A 99 -5.45 2.82 -6.40
CA LEU A 99 -6.11 3.90 -7.15
C LEU A 99 -6.37 5.15 -6.29
N ILE A 100 -6.63 4.98 -4.99
CA ILE A 100 -6.74 6.10 -4.05
C ILE A 100 -5.35 6.69 -3.78
N LEU A 101 -4.35 5.86 -3.51
CA LEU A 101 -2.98 6.30 -3.25
C LEU A 101 -2.40 7.14 -4.40
N MET A 102 -2.52 6.66 -5.64
CA MET A 102 -2.08 7.40 -6.81
C MET A 102 -2.73 8.79 -6.92
N GLN A 103 -4.02 8.91 -6.63
CA GLN A 103 -4.71 10.21 -6.63
C GLN A 103 -4.20 11.15 -5.53
N LEU A 104 -3.88 10.61 -4.35
CA LEU A 104 -3.31 11.38 -3.25
C LEU A 104 -1.89 11.84 -3.55
N LEU A 105 -1.06 10.97 -4.16
CA LEU A 105 0.30 11.29 -4.57
C LEU A 105 0.33 12.35 -5.68
N VAL A 106 -0.52 12.21 -6.71
CA VAL A 106 -0.66 13.20 -7.78
C VAL A 106 -1.04 14.56 -7.21
N ARG A 107 -2.01 14.60 -6.27
CA ARG A 107 -2.40 15.84 -5.59
C ARG A 107 -1.28 16.40 -4.70
N HIS A 108 -0.51 15.55 -4.03
CA HIS A 108 0.62 15.97 -3.19
C HIS A 108 1.71 16.67 -4.00
N ILE A 109 2.01 16.18 -5.21
CA ILE A 109 3.10 16.73 -6.03
C ILE A 109 2.69 17.83 -7.00
N TYR A 110 1.39 18.11 -7.13
CA TYR A 110 0.82 19.00 -8.15
C TYR A 110 1.51 20.37 -8.26
N ASP A 111 1.73 21.05 -7.13
CA ASP A 111 2.35 22.39 -7.08
C ASP A 111 3.84 22.36 -6.70
N LYS A 112 4.50 21.20 -6.75
CA LYS A 112 5.92 21.05 -6.37
C LYS A 112 6.83 21.21 -7.58
N ALA A 113 8.09 21.58 -7.34
CA ALA A 113 9.10 21.72 -8.39
C ALA A 113 9.31 20.38 -9.13
N ALA A 114 8.96 20.34 -10.42
CA ALA A 114 9.01 19.14 -11.25
C ALA A 114 10.41 18.53 -11.39
N THR A 115 11.46 19.33 -11.19
CA THR A 115 12.86 18.90 -11.25
C THR A 115 13.39 18.30 -9.94
N SER A 116 12.60 18.33 -8.85
CA SER A 116 13.02 17.77 -7.55
C SER A 116 13.09 16.24 -7.58
N ALA A 117 14.03 15.67 -6.84
CA ALA A 117 14.09 14.23 -6.60
C ALA A 117 12.82 13.75 -5.90
N HIS A 118 12.24 14.58 -5.02
CA HIS A 118 10.97 14.31 -4.36
C HIS A 118 9.83 14.02 -5.35
N VAL A 119 9.61 14.92 -6.32
CA VAL A 119 8.55 14.74 -7.33
C VAL A 119 8.83 13.51 -8.20
N ARG A 120 10.08 13.32 -8.61
CA ARG A 120 10.49 12.13 -9.40
C ARG A 120 10.24 10.83 -8.64
N TYR A 121 10.52 10.78 -7.35
CA TYR A 121 10.27 9.60 -6.54
C TYR A 121 8.77 9.31 -6.41
N ALA A 122 7.94 10.33 -6.13
CA ALA A 122 6.48 10.15 -6.07
C ALA A 122 5.89 9.63 -7.39
N LEU A 123 6.44 10.06 -8.53
CA LEU A 123 6.06 9.53 -9.84
C LEU A 123 6.51 8.07 -10.01
N THR A 124 7.68 7.71 -9.49
CA THR A 124 8.16 6.31 -9.49
C THR A 124 7.21 5.42 -8.67
N GLU A 125 6.78 5.88 -7.50
CA GLU A 125 5.78 5.19 -6.68
C GLU A 125 4.46 5.02 -7.44
N ILE A 126 3.96 6.06 -8.12
CA ILE A 126 2.77 5.95 -9.00
C ILE A 126 2.96 4.91 -10.12
N GLU A 127 4.16 4.80 -10.70
CA GLU A 127 4.44 3.77 -11.70
C GLU A 127 4.41 2.36 -11.11
N ASP A 128 4.99 2.18 -9.92
CA ASP A 128 5.00 0.91 -9.19
C ASP A 128 3.55 0.50 -8.86
N GLU A 129 2.69 1.41 -8.36
CA GLU A 129 1.26 1.14 -8.13
C GLU A 129 0.49 0.78 -9.41
N CYS A 130 0.84 1.39 -10.55
CA CYS A 130 0.26 0.97 -11.82
C CYS A 130 0.63 -0.48 -12.17
N ARG A 131 1.84 -0.93 -11.84
CA ARG A 131 2.31 -2.30 -12.07
C ARG A 131 1.63 -3.27 -11.10
N HIS A 132 1.53 -2.92 -9.82
CA HIS A 132 0.83 -3.69 -8.80
C HIS A 132 -0.64 -3.93 -9.16
N SER A 133 -1.38 -2.86 -9.48
CA SER A 133 -2.80 -2.96 -9.87
C SER A 133 -3.02 -3.88 -11.07
N LYS A 134 -2.16 -3.80 -12.11
CA LYS A 134 -2.23 -4.69 -13.28
C LYS A 134 -1.91 -6.13 -12.90
N MET A 135 -0.90 -6.35 -12.05
CA MET A 135 -0.52 -7.67 -11.55
C MET A 135 -1.69 -8.31 -10.77
N PHE A 136 -2.33 -7.57 -9.86
CA PHE A 136 -3.50 -8.04 -9.12
C PHE A 136 -4.69 -8.34 -10.02
N ALA A 137 -4.97 -7.50 -11.02
CA ALA A 137 -6.03 -7.76 -11.99
C ALA A 137 -5.79 -9.06 -12.78
N ARG A 138 -4.54 -9.35 -13.11
CA ARG A 138 -4.14 -10.59 -13.79
C ARG A 138 -4.26 -11.81 -12.88
N VAL A 139 -3.95 -11.70 -11.59
CA VAL A 139 -4.21 -12.76 -10.59
C VAL A 139 -5.70 -13.10 -10.55
N ILE A 140 -6.57 -12.10 -10.43
CA ILE A 140 -8.04 -12.32 -10.39
C ILE A 140 -8.51 -13.03 -11.66
N SER A 141 -8.06 -12.55 -12.82
CA SER A 141 -8.44 -13.11 -14.12
C SER A 141 -8.00 -14.56 -14.26
N ARG A 142 -6.74 -14.87 -13.89
CA ARG A 142 -6.18 -16.23 -13.97
C ARG A 142 -6.80 -17.17 -12.95
N GLY A 143 -7.19 -16.66 -11.78
CA GLY A 143 -7.89 -17.42 -10.76
C GLY A 143 -9.29 -17.86 -11.18
N GLY A 144 -9.86 -17.35 -12.29
CA GLY A 144 -11.21 -17.73 -12.71
C GLY A 144 -12.31 -17.31 -11.74
N THR A 145 -12.00 -16.42 -10.79
CA THR A 145 -12.93 -15.87 -9.80
C THR A 145 -13.53 -14.57 -10.31
N PRO A 146 -14.72 -14.18 -9.83
CA PRO A 146 -15.20 -12.81 -9.98
C PRO A 146 -14.21 -11.79 -9.41
N TRP A 147 -14.25 -10.56 -9.91
CA TRP A 147 -13.69 -9.43 -9.18
C TRP A 147 -14.69 -8.99 -8.10
N TYR A 148 -14.18 -8.57 -6.94
CA TYR A 148 -15.02 -8.23 -5.79
C TYR A 148 -14.93 -6.73 -5.47
N PRO A 149 -15.90 -5.91 -5.93
CA PRO A 149 -15.92 -4.50 -5.57
C PRO A 149 -16.08 -4.29 -4.07
N VAL A 150 -15.43 -3.24 -3.56
CA VAL A 150 -15.78 -2.72 -2.24
C VAL A 150 -17.25 -2.26 -2.21
N GLY A 151 -17.90 -2.43 -1.05
CA GLY A 151 -19.29 -2.03 -0.88
C GLY A 151 -19.51 -0.53 -1.17
N ARG A 152 -20.74 -0.17 -1.58
CA ARG A 152 -21.09 1.21 -1.99
C ARG A 152 -20.73 2.28 -0.95
N ALA A 153 -20.89 1.96 0.33
CA ALA A 153 -20.52 2.86 1.43
C ALA A 153 -19.00 3.15 1.42
N HIS A 154 -18.17 2.10 1.38
CA HIS A 154 -16.72 2.22 1.29
C HIS A 154 -16.29 2.92 0.00
N GLN A 155 -16.91 2.61 -1.14
CA GLN A 155 -16.63 3.31 -2.40
C GLN A 155 -16.83 4.82 -2.29
N ASN A 156 -17.92 5.26 -1.64
CA ASN A 156 -18.19 6.68 -1.44
C ASN A 156 -17.29 7.30 -0.38
N LEU A 157 -16.93 6.54 0.67
CA LEU A 157 -15.96 6.99 1.66
C LEU A 157 -14.59 7.22 1.01
N GLY A 158 -14.12 6.30 0.16
CA GLY A 158 -12.88 6.48 -0.61
C GLY A 158 -12.92 7.68 -1.54
N ARG A 159 -14.06 7.96 -2.19
CA ARG A 159 -14.25 9.19 -2.99
C ARG A 159 -14.15 10.45 -2.16
N LEU A 160 -14.80 10.48 -1.00
CA LEU A 160 -14.72 11.62 -0.09
C LEU A 160 -13.28 11.79 0.38
N PHE A 161 -12.69 10.73 0.92
CA PHE A 161 -11.34 10.70 1.47
C PHE A 161 -10.31 11.24 0.48
N LYS A 162 -10.24 10.70 -0.74
CA LYS A 162 -9.24 11.16 -1.72
C LYS A 162 -9.42 12.61 -2.18
N THR A 163 -10.62 13.16 -2.02
CA THR A 163 -10.97 14.53 -2.38
C THR A 163 -10.59 15.52 -1.27
N ILE A 164 -10.91 15.21 -0.02
CA ILE A 164 -10.82 16.17 1.10
C ILE A 164 -9.63 15.92 2.04
N SER A 165 -8.92 14.80 1.89
CA SER A 165 -7.85 14.44 2.82
C SER A 165 -6.75 15.50 2.83
N THR A 166 -6.31 15.87 4.04
CA THR A 166 -5.13 16.71 4.21
C THR A 166 -3.88 15.94 3.78
N THR A 167 -2.79 16.62 3.46
CA THR A 167 -1.54 15.93 3.09
C THR A 167 -1.04 14.99 4.21
N PRO A 168 -0.98 15.40 5.49
CA PRO A 168 -0.60 14.48 6.57
C PRO A 168 -1.60 13.33 6.72
N GLY A 169 -2.91 13.60 6.66
CA GLY A 169 -3.95 12.57 6.73
C GLY A 169 -3.86 11.54 5.61
N SER A 170 -3.43 11.97 4.41
CA SER A 170 -3.19 11.09 3.26
C SER A 170 -2.09 10.09 3.58
N PHE A 171 -0.92 10.56 4.01
CA PHE A 171 0.21 9.67 4.35
C PHE A 171 -0.06 8.81 5.58
N THR A 172 -0.81 9.29 6.58
CA THR A 172 -1.22 8.45 7.71
C THR A 172 -2.13 7.30 7.28
N ALA A 173 -3.12 7.56 6.42
CA ALA A 173 -3.99 6.51 5.92
C ALA A 173 -3.25 5.49 5.05
N THR A 174 -2.32 5.95 4.20
CA THR A 174 -1.42 5.08 3.43
C THR A 174 -0.68 4.13 4.37
N LEU A 175 -0.02 4.66 5.40
CA LEU A 175 0.74 3.84 6.35
C LEU A 175 -0.14 2.82 7.08
N LEU A 176 -1.35 3.18 7.50
CA LEU A 176 -2.22 2.23 8.19
C LEU A 176 -2.72 1.12 7.25
N GLY A 177 -3.10 1.48 6.02
CA GLY A 177 -3.53 0.48 5.03
C GLY A 177 -2.40 -0.49 4.66
N GLU A 178 -1.22 0.06 4.38
CA GLU A 178 -0.05 -0.74 3.99
C GLU A 178 0.43 -1.67 5.09
N GLU A 179 0.41 -1.27 6.37
CA GLU A 179 0.92 -2.11 7.47
C GLU A 179 0.14 -3.43 7.58
N VAL A 180 -1.18 -3.40 7.40
CA VAL A 180 -2.03 -4.61 7.47
C VAL A 180 -1.77 -5.52 6.27
N LEU A 181 -1.68 -4.95 5.07
CA LEU A 181 -1.40 -5.71 3.85
C LEU A 181 0.01 -6.31 3.88
N ASP A 182 1.02 -5.52 4.25
CA ASP A 182 2.41 -5.96 4.38
C ASP A 182 2.53 -7.12 5.38
N TRP A 183 1.85 -7.03 6.54
CA TRP A 183 1.81 -8.14 7.50
C TRP A 183 1.27 -9.44 6.88
N MET A 184 0.11 -9.37 6.21
CA MET A 184 -0.49 -10.55 5.57
C MET A 184 0.41 -11.12 4.45
N GLN A 185 1.01 -10.26 3.63
CA GLN A 185 1.85 -10.66 2.52
C GLN A 185 3.18 -11.27 2.99
N ARG A 186 3.75 -10.77 4.09
CA ARG A 186 4.95 -11.34 4.73
C ARG A 186 4.73 -12.74 5.28
N LEU A 187 3.50 -13.09 5.67
CA LEU A 187 3.12 -14.46 6.02
C LEU A 187 2.94 -15.33 4.77
N THR A 188 2.53 -14.72 3.66
CA THR A 188 2.15 -15.43 2.42
C THR A 188 3.34 -15.85 1.57
N PHE A 189 4.23 -14.93 1.21
CA PHE A 189 5.31 -15.26 0.26
C PHE A 189 6.27 -16.39 0.72
N PRO A 190 6.61 -16.55 2.01
CA PRO A 190 7.47 -17.66 2.43
C PRO A 190 6.73 -19.00 2.55
N ASP A 191 5.40 -19.02 2.60
CA ASP A 191 4.61 -20.23 2.86
C ASP A 191 4.52 -21.14 1.62
N GLU A 192 5.18 -22.29 1.66
CA GLU A 192 5.22 -23.25 0.55
C GLU A 192 3.90 -23.98 0.30
N ARG A 193 2.93 -23.90 1.24
CA ARG A 193 1.57 -24.40 1.05
C ARG A 193 0.78 -23.56 0.05
N VAL A 194 1.22 -22.33 -0.22
CA VAL A 194 0.56 -21.38 -1.12
C VAL A 194 1.07 -21.52 -2.56
N GLN A 195 0.19 -21.28 -3.53
CA GLN A 195 0.50 -21.30 -4.97
C GLN A 195 1.75 -20.47 -5.29
N PRO A 196 2.73 -20.99 -6.06
CA PRO A 196 3.96 -20.27 -6.39
C PRO A 196 3.72 -18.90 -7.01
N LEU A 197 2.70 -18.78 -7.87
CA LEU A 197 2.30 -17.50 -8.46
C LEU A 197 1.95 -16.48 -7.38
N ILE A 198 1.10 -16.85 -6.42
CA ILE A 198 0.65 -15.95 -5.35
C ILE A 198 1.83 -15.54 -4.45
N ARG A 199 2.72 -16.48 -4.15
CA ARG A 199 3.97 -16.18 -3.42
C ARG A 199 4.85 -15.20 -4.19
N GLY A 200 4.97 -15.38 -5.51
CA GLY A 200 5.72 -14.46 -6.37
C GLY A 200 5.13 -13.05 -6.40
N VAL A 201 3.81 -12.94 -6.59
CA VAL A 201 3.06 -11.67 -6.57
C VAL A 201 3.25 -10.93 -5.25
N THR A 202 3.05 -11.62 -4.13
CA THR A 202 3.21 -11.03 -2.79
C THR A 202 4.66 -10.66 -2.48
N ARG A 203 5.64 -11.45 -2.95
CA ARG A 203 7.07 -11.11 -2.82
C ARG A 203 7.42 -9.82 -3.56
N ILE A 204 6.97 -9.67 -4.80
CA ILE A 204 7.21 -8.46 -5.60
C ILE A 204 6.66 -7.24 -4.86
N HIS A 205 5.36 -7.29 -4.50
CA HIS A 205 4.68 -6.20 -3.81
C HIS A 205 5.38 -5.78 -2.50
N VAL A 206 5.69 -6.73 -1.61
CA VAL A 206 6.35 -6.44 -0.31
C VAL A 206 7.73 -5.78 -0.48
N VAL A 207 8.49 -6.16 -1.50
CA VAL A 207 9.83 -5.59 -1.74
C VAL A 207 9.72 -4.14 -2.23
N GLU A 208 8.68 -3.83 -3.00
CA GLU A 208 8.40 -2.48 -3.52
C GLU A 208 7.81 -1.58 -2.43
N GLU A 209 6.78 -2.05 -1.72
CA GLU A 209 6.07 -1.31 -0.67
C GLU A 209 6.95 -0.91 0.52
N ALA A 210 8.00 -1.68 0.83
CA ALA A 210 8.95 -1.28 1.87
C ALA A 210 9.56 0.12 1.63
N ARG A 211 9.68 0.53 0.35
CA ARG A 211 10.15 1.87 -0.02
C ARG A 211 9.04 2.92 0.12
N HIS A 212 7.82 2.60 -0.31
CA HIS A 212 6.66 3.48 -0.22
C HIS A 212 6.33 3.81 1.23
N VAL A 213 6.29 2.80 2.10
CA VAL A 213 6.14 2.97 3.57
C VAL A 213 7.23 3.88 4.14
N ARG A 214 8.48 3.72 3.70
CA ARG A 214 9.59 4.57 4.17
C ARG A 214 9.41 6.02 3.73
N TYR A 215 9.05 6.24 2.47
CA TYR A 215 8.77 7.58 1.95
C TYR A 215 7.60 8.24 2.67
N ALA A 216 6.47 7.53 2.80
CA ALA A 216 5.28 7.98 3.49
C ALA A 216 5.57 8.35 4.94
N ARG A 217 6.40 7.58 5.64
CA ARG A 217 6.83 7.87 7.01
C ARG A 217 7.64 9.16 7.12
N GLU A 218 8.63 9.37 6.26
CA GLU A 218 9.45 10.60 6.30
C GLU A 218 8.63 11.83 5.90
N GLU A 219 7.71 11.71 4.92
CA GLU A 219 6.80 12.79 4.55
C GLU A 219 5.80 13.11 5.65
N LEU A 220 5.21 12.09 6.29
CA LEU A 220 4.31 12.30 7.42
C LEU A 220 5.03 13.02 8.57
N ARG A 221 6.23 12.60 8.93
CA ARG A 221 7.03 13.25 9.99
C ARG A 221 7.26 14.73 9.67
N ARG A 222 7.67 15.06 8.44
CA ARG A 222 7.85 16.44 7.98
C ARG A 222 6.56 17.23 8.07
N GLN A 223 5.47 16.69 7.53
CA GLN A 223 4.21 17.39 7.46
C GLN A 223 3.56 17.59 8.82
N MET A 224 3.73 16.67 9.76
CA MET A 224 3.24 16.84 11.13
C MET A 224 3.95 17.96 11.88
N VAL A 225 5.16 18.36 11.46
CA VAL A 225 5.87 19.53 12.01
C VAL A 225 5.49 20.81 11.27
N THR A 226 5.31 20.77 9.96
CA THR A 226 5.10 21.98 9.13
C THR A 226 3.64 22.34 8.87
N ALA A 227 2.69 21.42 9.07
CA ALA A 227 1.28 21.68 8.80
C ALA A 227 0.64 22.60 9.85
N PRO A 228 -0.44 23.34 9.51
CA PRO A 228 -1.22 24.10 10.47
C PRO A 228 -1.78 23.21 11.60
N LYS A 229 -1.89 23.75 12.81
CA LYS A 229 -2.36 23.00 14.00
C LYS A 229 -3.68 22.27 13.78
N TRP A 230 -4.66 22.88 13.11
CA TRP A 230 -5.94 22.23 12.83
C TRP A 230 -5.78 20.96 11.99
N SER A 231 -4.87 20.96 11.01
CA SER A 231 -4.60 19.81 10.15
C SER A 231 -3.87 18.72 10.92
N GLN A 232 -2.97 19.10 11.84
CA GLN A 232 -2.31 18.15 12.74
C GLN A 232 -3.34 17.47 13.66
N GLU A 233 -4.20 18.23 14.33
CA GLU A 233 -5.23 17.67 15.22
C GLU A 233 -6.24 16.83 14.44
N PHE A 234 -6.68 17.30 13.27
CA PHE A 234 -7.56 16.52 12.40
C PHE A 234 -6.92 15.19 12.02
N THR A 235 -5.63 15.19 11.64
CA THR A 235 -4.89 13.96 11.31
C THR A 235 -4.81 13.02 12.51
N ARG A 236 -4.50 13.53 13.72
CA ARG A 236 -4.45 12.71 14.94
C ARG A 236 -5.80 12.07 15.26
N VAL A 237 -6.87 12.86 15.27
CA VAL A 237 -8.23 12.36 15.56
C VAL A 237 -8.66 11.33 14.53
N THR A 238 -8.53 11.65 13.25
CA THR A 238 -8.94 10.74 12.17
C THR A 238 -8.10 9.47 12.14
N SER A 239 -6.79 9.54 12.45
CA SER A 239 -5.94 8.35 12.56
C SER A 239 -6.39 7.40 13.67
N GLY A 240 -6.82 7.94 14.82
CA GLY A 240 -7.35 7.13 15.93
C GLY A 240 -8.67 6.43 15.59
N GLU A 241 -9.58 7.13 14.91
CA GLU A 241 -10.84 6.50 14.45
C GLU A 241 -10.60 5.51 13.31
N PHE A 242 -9.68 5.81 12.39
CA PHE A 242 -9.31 4.90 11.31
C PHE A 242 -8.69 3.61 11.86
N ALA A 243 -7.83 3.71 12.87
CA ALA A 243 -7.26 2.55 13.57
C ALA A 243 -8.34 1.63 14.15
N ARG A 244 -9.41 2.16 14.75
CA ARG A 244 -10.52 1.36 15.30
C ARG A 244 -11.33 0.61 14.24
N VAL A 245 -11.37 1.13 13.02
CA VAL A 245 -12.10 0.50 11.91
C VAL A 245 -11.25 -0.60 11.25
N PHE A 246 -9.92 -0.44 11.28
CA PHE A 246 -8.98 -1.37 10.66
C PHE A 246 -8.48 -2.48 11.60
N SER A 247 -8.53 -2.28 12.93
CA SER A 247 -8.22 -3.30 13.95
C SER A 247 -9.43 -4.20 14.24
#